data_AF-A0A164YZY2-F1
#
_entry.id   AF-A0A164YZY2-F1
#
_cell.length_a   1.000
_cell.length_b   1.000
_cell.length_c   1.000
_cell.angle_alpha   90.00
_cell.angle_beta   90.00
_cell.angle_gamma   90.00
#
_symmetry.space_group_name_H-M   'P 1'
#
loop_
_entity.id
_entity.type
_entity.pdbx_description
1 polymer ?
#
loop_
_entity_poly.entity_id
_entity_poly.type
_entity_poly.pdbx_seq_one_letter_code
_entity_poly.pdbx_strand_id
1 'polypeptide(L)'
;MLLYATRGKSDFSRALLRETLHQCAVVSASELKNLTQLLQEILVLEDCQQFNRLQCVIDGFTDKDGQSVEGVLALIQSQQSSDSRRAYQLMKFLVSLANRLQIAKDYLLQSPCKWQWSVNWLKQKIEQSYWSPHADLSNENSNTRIFQRTTSAQVTLEEATALLTEFESSDMETETDLEFGLAQPAENDETPTTLESASKSKCRFSLGPS
;
A
#
# COMPACT_ATOMS: atom_id res chain seq x y z
N MET A 1 -7.72 26.69 -4.61
CA MET A 1 -8.29 26.90 -3.25
C MET A 1 -7.93 25.77 -2.28
N LEU A 2 -8.11 24.49 -2.63
CA LEU A 2 -7.75 23.36 -1.76
C LEU A 2 -6.26 23.32 -1.37
N LEU A 3 -5.33 23.48 -2.33
CA LEU A 3 -3.89 23.56 -2.04
C LEU A 3 -3.55 24.62 -0.98
N TYR A 4 -4.19 25.79 -1.04
CA TYR A 4 -3.96 26.87 -0.06
C TYR A 4 -4.56 26.54 1.32
N ALA A 5 -5.67 25.82 1.37
CA ALA A 5 -6.29 25.38 2.62
C ALA A 5 -5.51 24.24 3.29
N THR A 6 -4.83 23.38 2.53
CA THR A 6 -4.07 22.24 3.04
C THR A 6 -2.59 22.54 3.30
N ARG A 7 -2.00 23.51 2.60
CA ARG A 7 -0.57 23.85 2.72
C ARG A 7 -0.24 24.35 4.13
N GLY A 8 0.57 23.56 4.85
CA GLY A 8 1.03 23.87 6.20
C GLY A 8 -0.02 23.72 7.32
N LYS A 9 -1.22 23.22 7.01
CA LYS A 9 -2.30 22.98 7.99
C LYS A 9 -2.56 21.48 8.13
N SER A 10 -1.68 20.80 8.86
CA SER A 10 -1.77 19.36 9.13
C SER A 10 -3.12 18.95 9.73
N ASP A 11 -3.70 19.79 10.57
CA ASP A 11 -4.98 19.51 11.25
C ASP A 11 -6.17 19.50 10.30
N PHE A 12 -6.22 20.49 9.39
CA PHE A 12 -7.26 20.53 8.38
C PHE A 12 -7.15 19.33 7.45
N SER A 13 -5.93 19.01 7.01
CA SER A 13 -5.69 17.84 6.16
C SER A 13 -6.12 16.55 6.84
N ARG A 14 -5.78 16.36 8.13
CA ARG A 14 -6.16 15.16 8.88
C ARG A 14 -7.67 15.06 9.11
N ALA A 15 -8.34 16.17 9.44
CA ALA A 15 -9.80 16.18 9.57
C ALA A 15 -10.50 15.84 8.25
N LEU A 16 -10.02 16.41 7.13
CA LEU A 16 -10.52 16.11 5.79
C LEU A 16 -10.32 14.64 5.43
N LEU A 17 -9.13 14.09 5.67
CA LEU A 17 -8.85 12.67 5.42
C LEU A 17 -9.68 11.76 6.31
N ARG A 18 -9.80 12.07 7.60
CA ARG A 18 -10.63 11.29 8.54
C ARG A 18 -12.06 11.18 8.05
N GLU A 19 -12.68 12.30 7.70
CA GLU A 19 -14.06 12.30 7.26
C GLU A 19 -14.20 11.58 5.91
N THR A 20 -13.29 11.84 4.97
CA THR A 20 -13.36 11.20 3.64
C THR A 20 -13.18 9.68 3.71
N LEU A 21 -12.23 9.18 4.52
CA LEU A 21 -12.01 7.75 4.74
C LEU A 21 -13.18 7.10 5.48
N HIS A 22 -13.73 7.77 6.49
CA HIS A 22 -14.93 7.29 7.19
C HIS A 22 -16.10 7.12 6.22
N GLN A 23 -16.35 8.12 5.36
CA GLN A 23 -17.40 8.06 4.35
C GLN A 23 -17.16 6.91 3.35
N CYS A 24 -15.90 6.63 2.96
CA CYS A 24 -15.58 5.49 2.09
C CYS A 24 -16.05 4.14 2.67
N ALA A 25 -16.14 4.03 4.00
CA ALA A 25 -16.59 2.84 4.70
C ALA A 25 -18.12 2.72 4.81
N VAL A 26 -18.90 3.75 4.48
CA VAL A 26 -20.36 3.75 4.76
C VAL A 26 -21.25 4.11 3.57
N VAL A 27 -20.78 4.95 2.63
CA VAL A 27 -21.63 5.45 1.52
C VAL A 27 -22.01 4.40 0.49
N SER A 28 -23.04 4.67 -0.32
CA SER A 28 -23.44 3.79 -1.42
C SER A 28 -22.31 3.57 -2.44
N ALA A 29 -22.36 2.47 -3.21
CA ALA A 29 -21.35 2.15 -4.23
C ALA A 29 -21.20 3.25 -5.29
N SER A 30 -22.27 3.99 -5.60
CA SER A 30 -22.24 5.14 -6.51
C SER A 30 -21.52 6.36 -5.95
N GLU A 31 -21.60 6.58 -4.65
CA GLU A 31 -20.96 7.73 -3.98
C GLU A 31 -19.49 7.45 -3.65
N LEU A 32 -19.14 6.18 -3.41
CA LEU A 32 -17.77 5.76 -3.16
C LEU A 32 -16.82 6.16 -4.29
N LYS A 33 -17.29 6.12 -5.54
CA LYS A 33 -16.54 6.63 -6.69
C LYS A 33 -16.18 8.11 -6.54
N ASN A 34 -17.12 8.93 -6.09
CA ASN A 34 -16.88 10.37 -5.90
C ASN A 34 -15.89 10.62 -4.75
N LEU A 35 -15.96 9.83 -3.68
CA LEU A 35 -15.03 9.94 -2.55
C LEU A 35 -13.62 9.48 -2.91
N THR A 36 -13.49 8.38 -3.64
CA THR A 36 -12.18 7.90 -4.12
C THR A 36 -11.55 8.89 -5.12
N GLN A 37 -12.36 9.52 -5.97
CA GLN A 37 -11.89 10.64 -6.80
C GLN A 37 -11.42 11.82 -5.95
N LEU A 38 -12.19 12.21 -4.93
CA LEU A 38 -11.81 13.30 -4.02
C LEU A 38 -10.49 12.99 -3.28
N LEU A 39 -10.32 11.78 -2.75
CA LEU A 39 -9.05 11.34 -2.14
C LEU A 39 -7.90 11.47 -3.14
N GLN A 40 -8.10 11.02 -4.37
CA GLN A 40 -7.09 11.08 -5.42
C GLN A 40 -6.71 12.55 -5.75
N GLU A 41 -7.66 13.48 -5.78
CA GLU A 41 -7.39 14.92 -5.95
C GLU A 41 -6.64 15.53 -4.76
N ILE A 42 -6.96 15.10 -3.52
CA ILE A 42 -6.24 15.54 -2.31
C ILE A 42 -4.78 15.05 -2.33
N LEU A 43 -4.53 13.84 -2.83
CA LEU A 43 -3.19 13.24 -2.86
C LEU A 43 -2.29 13.78 -3.98
N VAL A 44 -2.86 14.35 -5.05
CA VAL A 44 -2.08 15.00 -6.12
C VAL A 44 -1.57 16.39 -5.71
N LEU A 45 -2.06 16.97 -4.62
CA LEU A 45 -1.56 18.25 -4.15
C LEU A 45 -0.06 18.16 -3.80
N GLU A 46 0.79 18.80 -4.60
CA GLU A 46 2.24 18.84 -4.43
C GLU A 46 2.63 19.91 -3.38
N ASP A 47 2.53 19.53 -2.11
CA ASP A 47 3.00 20.35 -0.99
C ASP A 47 3.82 19.49 0.00
N CYS A 48 4.38 20.13 1.04
CA CYS A 48 5.18 19.44 2.06
C CYS A 48 4.40 18.40 2.90
N GLN A 49 3.10 18.24 2.69
CA GLN A 49 2.26 17.27 3.38
C GLN A 49 1.82 16.12 2.46
N GLN A 50 2.15 16.14 1.17
CA GLN A 50 1.70 15.13 0.20
C GLN A 50 2.01 13.71 0.65
N PHE A 51 3.27 13.45 1.03
CA PHE A 51 3.69 12.14 1.50
C PHE A 51 2.97 11.71 2.79
N ASN A 52 2.78 12.65 3.73
CA ASN A 52 2.05 12.36 4.96
C ASN A 52 0.58 11.99 4.66
N ARG A 53 -0.07 12.72 3.75
CA ARG A 53 -1.44 12.40 3.30
C ARG A 53 -1.50 11.01 2.66
N LEU A 54 -0.52 10.66 1.82
CA LEU A 54 -0.43 9.36 1.17
C LEU A 54 -0.36 8.22 2.21
N GLN A 55 0.54 8.34 3.19
CA GLN A 55 0.66 7.36 4.29
C GLN A 55 -0.65 7.23 5.06
N CYS A 56 -1.27 8.36 5.44
CA CYS A 56 -2.54 8.37 6.17
C CYS A 56 -3.68 7.70 5.37
N VAL A 57 -3.74 7.89 4.05
CA VAL A 57 -4.78 7.27 3.21
C VAL A 57 -4.54 5.77 3.05
N ILE A 58 -3.31 5.33 2.84
CA ILE A 58 -3.01 3.91 2.59
C ILE A 58 -3.05 3.10 3.88
N ASP A 59 -2.28 3.51 4.90
CA ASP A 59 -2.10 2.77 6.16
C ASP A 59 -3.16 3.11 7.21
N GLY A 60 -3.76 4.30 7.16
CA GLY A 60 -4.57 4.85 8.23
C GLY A 60 -3.75 5.67 9.22
N PHE A 61 -4.39 6.17 10.27
CA PHE A 61 -3.74 6.97 11.31
C PHE A 61 -4.58 7.07 12.58
N THR A 62 -3.95 7.40 13.71
CA THR A 62 -4.66 7.73 14.96
C THR A 62 -4.86 9.23 15.05
N ASP A 63 -6.10 9.70 15.19
CA ASP A 63 -6.43 11.12 15.34
C ASP A 63 -6.03 11.70 16.72
N LYS A 64 -6.10 13.02 16.88
CA LYS A 64 -5.74 13.71 18.13
C LYS A 64 -6.56 13.25 19.34
N ASP A 65 -7.79 12.84 19.10
CA ASP A 65 -8.70 12.30 20.12
C ASP A 65 -8.44 10.81 20.43
N GLY A 66 -7.34 10.24 19.92
CA GLY A 66 -6.97 8.83 20.10
C GLY A 66 -7.78 7.84 19.26
N GLN A 67 -8.67 8.33 18.39
CA GLN A 67 -9.51 7.49 17.53
C GLN A 67 -8.70 6.95 16.35
N SER A 68 -8.73 5.64 16.15
CA SER A 68 -8.10 5.00 14.99
C SER A 68 -8.95 5.21 13.74
N VAL A 69 -8.33 5.73 12.69
CA VAL A 69 -8.92 5.90 11.36
C VAL A 69 -8.35 4.82 10.45
N GLU A 70 -9.22 3.97 9.92
CA GLU A 70 -8.83 2.92 8.98
C GLU A 70 -8.37 3.53 7.64
N GLY A 71 -7.20 3.09 7.17
CA GLY A 71 -6.72 3.37 5.82
C GLY A 71 -7.39 2.48 4.78
N VAL A 72 -7.11 2.74 3.51
CA VAL A 72 -7.67 2.00 2.37
C VAL A 72 -7.37 0.52 2.44
N LEU A 73 -6.17 0.11 2.85
CA LEU A 73 -5.83 -1.31 2.98
C LEU A 73 -6.68 -2.02 4.04
N ALA A 74 -6.87 -1.39 5.20
CA ALA A 74 -7.72 -1.90 6.26
C ALA A 74 -9.19 -1.97 5.82
N LEU A 75 -9.67 -0.96 5.09
CA LEU A 75 -11.03 -0.94 4.53
C LEU A 75 -11.25 -2.05 3.49
N ILE A 76 -10.27 -2.33 2.62
CA ILE A 76 -10.36 -3.48 1.70
C ILE A 76 -10.51 -4.77 2.50
N GLN A 77 -9.68 -4.93 3.54
CA GLN A 77 -9.65 -6.14 4.37
C GLN A 77 -10.96 -6.36 5.14
N SER A 78 -11.53 -5.28 5.71
CA SER A 78 -12.77 -5.36 6.47
C SER A 78 -13.99 -5.57 5.57
N GLN A 79 -13.95 -5.08 4.32
CA GLN A 79 -15.08 -5.13 3.42
C GLN A 79 -15.11 -6.34 2.49
N GLN A 80 -14.00 -7.05 2.32
CA GLN A 80 -13.88 -8.13 1.32
C GLN A 80 -14.96 -9.23 1.39
N SER A 81 -15.53 -9.48 2.58
CA SER A 81 -16.57 -10.50 2.80
C SER A 81 -17.99 -9.93 2.75
N SER A 82 -18.22 -8.76 3.36
CA SER A 82 -19.56 -8.17 3.56
C SER A 82 -19.99 -7.27 2.40
N ASP A 83 -19.03 -6.59 1.78
CA ASP A 83 -19.22 -5.71 0.62
C ASP A 83 -18.00 -5.82 -0.32
N SER A 84 -17.92 -6.97 -0.99
CA SER A 84 -16.84 -7.26 -1.94
C SER A 84 -16.76 -6.27 -3.10
N ARG A 85 -17.86 -5.57 -3.42
CA ARG A 85 -17.85 -4.51 -4.43
C ARG A 85 -17.10 -3.28 -3.92
N ARG A 86 -17.39 -2.82 -2.70
CA ARG A 86 -16.66 -1.72 -2.07
C ARG A 86 -15.17 -2.02 -1.96
N ALA A 87 -14.81 -3.22 -1.49
CA ALA A 87 -13.42 -3.66 -1.42
C ALA A 87 -12.73 -3.60 -2.80
N TYR A 88 -13.43 -3.99 -3.87
CA TYR A 88 -12.90 -3.85 -5.23
C TYR A 88 -12.76 -2.39 -5.68
N GLN A 89 -13.73 -1.51 -5.39
CA GLN A 89 -13.60 -0.09 -5.76
C GLN A 89 -12.40 0.57 -5.07
N LEU A 90 -12.15 0.23 -3.79
CA LEU A 90 -10.98 0.69 -3.05
C LEU A 90 -9.67 0.13 -3.62
N MET A 91 -9.66 -1.14 -4.05
CA MET A 91 -8.55 -1.72 -4.78
C MET A 91 -8.28 -0.99 -6.10
N LYS A 92 -9.33 -0.73 -6.90
CA LYS A 92 -9.23 0.03 -8.16
C LYS A 92 -8.70 1.43 -7.93
N PHE A 93 -9.11 2.10 -6.85
CA PHE A 93 -8.53 3.38 -6.42
C PHE A 93 -7.03 3.26 -6.13
N LEU A 94 -6.60 2.24 -5.38
CA LEU A 94 -5.19 2.07 -5.01
C LEU A 94 -4.29 1.87 -6.24
N VAL A 95 -4.72 1.03 -7.19
CA VAL A 95 -4.00 0.79 -8.46
C VAL A 95 -3.96 2.05 -9.32
N SER A 96 -5.11 2.73 -9.47
CA SER A 96 -5.20 4.02 -10.20
C SER A 96 -4.29 5.09 -9.59
N LEU A 97 -4.20 5.14 -8.25
CA LEU A 97 -3.34 6.08 -7.54
C LEU A 97 -1.85 5.81 -7.85
N ALA A 98 -1.42 4.55 -7.82
CA ALA A 98 -0.04 4.16 -8.15
C ALA A 98 0.32 4.52 -9.59
N ASN A 99 -0.59 4.27 -10.55
CA ASN A 99 -0.37 4.60 -11.95
C ASN A 99 -0.34 6.13 -12.21
N ARG A 100 -0.97 6.93 -11.34
CA ARG A 100 -1.04 8.40 -11.49
C ARG A 100 0.07 9.14 -10.75
N LEU A 101 0.55 8.62 -9.63
CA LEU A 101 1.50 9.29 -8.75
C LEU A 101 2.74 8.42 -8.50
N GLN A 102 3.90 8.86 -9.00
CA GLN A 102 5.16 8.13 -8.79
C GLN A 102 5.46 7.90 -7.30
N ILE A 103 5.24 8.91 -6.45
CA ILE A 103 5.42 8.77 -4.99
C ILE A 103 4.50 7.71 -4.37
N ALA A 104 3.31 7.49 -4.93
CA ALA A 104 2.39 6.43 -4.48
C ALA A 104 2.85 5.05 -4.94
N LYS A 105 3.32 4.96 -6.19
CA LYS A 105 3.94 3.75 -6.73
C LYS A 105 5.16 3.35 -5.89
N ASP A 106 6.12 4.24 -5.72
CA ASP A 106 7.34 4.00 -4.95
C ASP A 106 7.02 3.56 -3.52
N TYR A 107 6.02 4.18 -2.89
CA TYR A 107 5.59 3.82 -1.54
C TYR A 107 5.00 2.40 -1.45
N LEU A 108 4.21 1.97 -2.44
CA LEU A 108 3.66 0.61 -2.48
C LEU A 108 4.73 -0.44 -2.81
N LEU A 109 5.70 -0.10 -3.66
CA LEU A 109 6.82 -0.97 -4.00
C LEU A 109 7.81 -1.13 -2.84
N GLN A 110 7.95 -0.14 -1.95
CA GLN A 110 8.77 -0.29 -0.74
C GLN A 110 8.20 -1.27 0.29
N SER A 111 6.95 -1.69 0.17
CA SER A 111 6.29 -2.56 1.16
C SER A 111 5.26 -3.48 0.51
N PRO A 112 5.66 -4.37 -0.41
CA PRO A 112 4.75 -5.25 -1.14
C PRO A 112 3.98 -6.17 -0.17
N CYS A 113 4.61 -6.59 0.93
CA CYS A 113 3.98 -7.41 1.96
C CYS A 113 2.71 -6.77 2.57
N LYS A 114 2.60 -5.44 2.57
CA LYS A 114 1.44 -4.72 3.12
C LYS A 114 0.17 -4.87 2.28
N TRP A 115 0.30 -5.12 0.98
CA TRP A 115 -0.84 -5.07 0.06
C TRP A 115 -0.91 -6.23 -0.93
N GLN A 116 0.12 -7.05 -1.09
CA GLN A 116 0.10 -8.24 -1.95
C GLN A 116 -1.06 -9.18 -1.63
N TRP A 117 -1.42 -9.32 -0.34
CA TRP A 117 -2.60 -10.11 0.07
C TRP A 117 -3.89 -9.62 -0.61
N SER A 118 -4.01 -8.31 -0.85
CA SER A 118 -5.19 -7.71 -1.46
C SER A 118 -5.25 -8.00 -2.96
N VAL A 119 -4.11 -8.07 -3.65
CA VAL A 119 -4.02 -8.51 -5.05
C VAL A 119 -4.41 -9.97 -5.19
N ASN A 120 -3.89 -10.82 -4.31
CA ASN A 120 -4.24 -12.24 -4.25
C ASN A 120 -5.74 -12.43 -3.96
N TRP A 121 -6.31 -11.62 -3.07
CA TRP A 121 -7.74 -11.61 -2.82
C TRP A 121 -8.54 -11.27 -4.09
N LEU A 122 -8.17 -10.21 -4.82
CA LEU A 122 -8.87 -9.83 -6.05
C LEU A 122 -8.80 -10.96 -7.10
N LYS A 123 -7.62 -11.58 -7.26
CA LYS A 123 -7.43 -12.74 -8.15
C LYS A 123 -8.40 -13.87 -7.81
N GLN A 124 -8.41 -14.31 -6.56
CA GLN A 124 -9.32 -15.35 -6.08
C GLN A 124 -10.78 -14.96 -6.30
N LYS A 125 -11.13 -13.69 -6.06
CA LYS A 125 -12.51 -13.21 -6.23
C LYS A 125 -12.97 -13.24 -7.68
N ILE A 126 -12.10 -12.88 -8.63
CA ILE A 126 -12.37 -12.95 -10.06
C ILE A 126 -12.57 -14.39 -10.51
N GLU A 127 -11.71 -15.30 -10.07
CA GLU A 127 -11.79 -16.74 -10.38
C GLU A 127 -13.07 -17.38 -9.82
N GLN A 128 -13.46 -17.06 -8.59
CA GLN A 128 -14.72 -17.51 -7.99
C GLN A 128 -15.95 -16.99 -8.76
N SER A 129 -15.86 -15.78 -9.29
CA SER A 129 -16.95 -15.13 -10.03
C SER A 129 -17.15 -15.70 -11.44
N TYR A 130 -16.24 -16.56 -11.93
CA TYR A 130 -16.35 -17.26 -13.21
C TYR A 130 -17.64 -18.07 -13.36
N TRP A 131 -18.23 -18.52 -12.24
CA TRP A 131 -19.40 -19.40 -12.22
C TRP A 131 -20.76 -18.68 -12.14
N SER A 132 -20.79 -17.33 -12.15
CA SER A 132 -22.04 -16.57 -12.01
C SER A 132 -22.67 -16.22 -13.38
N PRO A 133 -23.93 -16.60 -13.66
CA PRO A 133 -24.59 -16.36 -14.96
C PRO A 133 -24.96 -14.89 -15.27
N HIS A 134 -24.55 -13.91 -14.45
CA HIS A 134 -24.92 -12.51 -14.58
C HIS A 134 -23.69 -11.60 -14.80
N ALA A 135 -22.99 -11.78 -15.92
CA ALA A 135 -21.74 -11.07 -16.25
C ALA A 135 -21.93 -9.61 -16.73
N ASP A 136 -23.15 -9.14 -16.98
CA ASP A 136 -23.40 -7.86 -17.68
C ASP A 136 -23.66 -6.65 -16.77
N LEU A 137 -23.30 -6.72 -15.49
CA LEU A 137 -23.56 -5.65 -14.53
C LEU A 137 -22.24 -4.97 -14.09
N SER A 138 -22.28 -3.65 -13.94
CA SER A 138 -21.13 -2.82 -13.55
C SER A 138 -20.95 -2.75 -12.02
N ASN A 139 -19.70 -2.80 -11.57
CA ASN A 139 -19.31 -2.61 -10.17
C ASN A 139 -19.40 -1.14 -9.68
N GLU A 140 -19.70 -0.18 -10.56
CA GLU A 140 -19.77 1.25 -10.22
C GLU A 140 -21.20 1.77 -10.03
N ASN A 141 -22.21 1.13 -10.63
CA ASN A 141 -23.57 1.69 -10.73
C ASN A 141 -24.66 0.84 -10.06
N SER A 142 -24.39 -0.44 -9.77
CA SER A 142 -25.36 -1.29 -9.09
C SER A 142 -25.25 -1.10 -7.56
N ASN A 143 -26.36 -1.23 -6.84
CA ASN A 143 -26.40 -1.14 -5.37
C ASN A 143 -26.21 -2.50 -4.65
N THR A 144 -25.92 -3.57 -5.39
CA THR A 144 -25.63 -4.88 -4.77
C THR A 144 -24.24 -4.88 -4.11
N ARG A 145 -24.10 -5.56 -2.97
CA ARG A 145 -22.80 -5.70 -2.25
C ARG A 145 -21.86 -6.78 -2.84
N ILE A 146 -22.29 -7.36 -3.95
CA ILE A 146 -21.63 -8.51 -4.59
C ILE A 146 -20.74 -8.00 -5.73
N PHE A 147 -19.48 -8.43 -5.70
CA PHE A 147 -18.52 -8.23 -6.77
C PHE A 147 -18.96 -8.94 -8.05
N GLN A 148 -18.86 -8.25 -9.19
CA GLN A 148 -19.10 -8.81 -10.51
C GLN A 148 -17.79 -8.84 -11.28
N ARG A 149 -17.56 -9.95 -12.00
CA ARG A 149 -16.46 -10.03 -12.95
C ARG A 149 -16.77 -9.08 -14.11
N THR A 150 -15.85 -8.18 -14.38
CA THR A 150 -15.91 -7.25 -15.51
C THR A 150 -14.52 -7.15 -16.15
N THR A 151 -14.45 -6.72 -17.41
CA THR A 151 -13.16 -6.44 -18.08
C THR A 151 -12.32 -5.45 -17.26
N SER A 152 -12.96 -4.43 -16.66
CA SER A 152 -12.26 -3.47 -15.80
C SER A 152 -11.56 -4.12 -14.61
N ALA A 153 -12.16 -5.17 -14.03
CA ALA A 153 -11.57 -5.86 -12.89
C ALA A 153 -10.38 -6.72 -13.27
N GLN A 154 -10.39 -7.30 -14.48
CA GLN A 154 -9.25 -8.02 -15.02
C GLN A 154 -8.09 -7.06 -15.29
N VAL A 155 -8.36 -5.92 -15.94
CA VAL A 155 -7.34 -4.87 -16.17
C VAL A 155 -6.74 -4.38 -14.85
N THR A 156 -7.57 -4.09 -13.84
CA THR A 156 -7.06 -3.70 -12.51
C THR A 156 -6.19 -4.79 -11.87
N LEU A 157 -6.54 -6.08 -12.02
CA LEU A 157 -5.72 -7.18 -11.52
C LEU A 157 -4.39 -7.28 -12.26
N GLU A 158 -4.40 -7.14 -13.59
CA GLU A 158 -3.20 -7.15 -14.43
C GLU A 158 -2.24 -6.02 -14.04
N GLU A 159 -2.75 -4.80 -13.90
CA GLU A 159 -1.98 -3.64 -13.45
C GLU A 159 -1.42 -3.83 -12.03
N ALA A 160 -2.23 -4.32 -11.09
CA ALA A 160 -1.77 -4.61 -9.73
C ALA A 160 -0.68 -5.68 -9.68
N THR A 161 -0.80 -6.71 -10.53
CA THR A 161 0.19 -7.78 -10.63
C THR A 161 1.49 -7.24 -11.24
N ALA A 162 1.40 -6.40 -12.28
CA ALA A 162 2.56 -5.77 -12.90
C ALA A 162 3.34 -4.89 -11.92
N LEU A 163 2.64 -4.12 -11.06
CA LEU A 163 3.28 -3.36 -9.98
C LEU A 163 4.10 -4.27 -9.05
N LEU A 164 3.55 -5.42 -8.63
CA LEU A 164 4.28 -6.35 -7.77
C LEU A 164 5.46 -7.03 -8.47
N THR A 165 5.37 -7.30 -9.78
CA THR A 165 6.49 -7.88 -10.55
C THR A 165 7.62 -6.87 -10.77
N GLU A 166 7.30 -5.59 -10.94
CA GLU A 166 8.33 -4.53 -11.08
C GLU A 166 9.23 -4.43 -9.84
N PHE A 167 8.68 -4.69 -8.66
CA PHE A 167 9.46 -4.81 -7.41
C PHE A 167 10.46 -5.98 -7.46
N GLU A 168 10.04 -7.15 -7.93
CA GLU A 168 10.90 -8.34 -8.01
C GLU A 168 12.10 -8.11 -8.96
N SER A 169 11.93 -7.29 -10.01
CA SER A 169 13.02 -6.91 -10.91
C SER A 169 13.99 -5.89 -10.30
N SER A 170 13.52 -4.91 -9.51
CA SER A 170 14.38 -3.87 -8.95
C SER A 170 15.31 -4.39 -7.85
N ASP A 171 14.85 -5.36 -7.05
CA ASP A 171 15.68 -5.94 -5.98
C ASP A 171 16.83 -6.79 -6.54
N MET A 172 16.63 -7.47 -7.67
CA MET A 172 17.68 -8.29 -8.31
C MET A 172 18.83 -7.47 -8.92
N GLU A 173 18.61 -6.20 -9.28
CA GLU A 173 19.65 -5.36 -9.88
C GLU A 173 20.66 -4.79 -8.87
N THR A 174 20.35 -4.83 -7.56
CA THR A 174 21.23 -4.27 -6.52
C THR A 174 22.25 -5.24 -5.94
N GLU A 175 22.16 -6.54 -6.23
CA GLU A 175 23.09 -7.56 -5.71
C GLU A 175 24.31 -7.86 -6.61
N THR A 176 24.38 -7.33 -7.83
CA THR A 176 25.41 -7.75 -8.82
C THR A 176 26.66 -6.86 -8.93
N ASP A 177 26.79 -5.77 -8.15
CA ASP A 177 27.85 -4.76 -8.36
C ASP A 177 29.03 -4.80 -7.35
N LEU A 178 29.19 -5.87 -6.55
CA LEU A 178 30.26 -5.95 -5.53
C LEU A 178 31.40 -6.95 -5.80
N GLU A 179 31.54 -7.49 -7.02
CA GLU A 179 32.68 -8.39 -7.32
C GLU A 179 33.42 -8.00 -8.60
N PHE A 180 34.31 -7.01 -8.50
CA PHE A 180 35.41 -6.85 -9.45
C PHE A 180 36.66 -6.17 -8.84
N GLY A 181 37.65 -7.00 -8.47
CA GLY A 181 39.08 -6.75 -8.64
C GLY A 181 39.83 -5.91 -7.61
N LEU A 182 40.76 -6.52 -6.85
CA LEU A 182 42.22 -6.51 -7.14
C LEU A 182 43.09 -7.00 -5.97
N ALA A 183 44.01 -7.91 -6.32
CA ALA A 183 45.41 -8.04 -5.88
C ALA A 183 45.76 -8.50 -4.44
N GLN A 184 46.46 -9.65 -4.37
CA GLN A 184 47.39 -10.04 -3.30
C GLN A 184 48.58 -9.06 -3.22
N PRO A 185 49.23 -8.91 -2.05
CA PRO A 185 50.48 -9.67 -1.84
C PRO A 185 50.83 -10.08 -0.38
N ALA A 186 51.60 -11.17 -0.32
CA ALA A 186 52.78 -11.46 0.53
C ALA A 186 52.71 -11.54 2.08
N GLU A 187 53.51 -12.48 2.56
CA GLU A 187 53.65 -13.04 3.91
C GLU A 187 54.56 -12.25 4.89
N ASN A 188 54.29 -12.46 6.19
CA ASN A 188 55.15 -12.52 7.40
C ASN A 188 56.02 -11.31 7.84
N ASP A 189 55.82 -10.82 9.08
CA ASP A 189 56.74 -11.02 10.23
C ASP A 189 56.17 -10.45 11.58
N GLU A 190 56.74 -10.87 12.71
CA GLU A 190 56.22 -10.96 14.10
C GLU A 190 56.03 -9.68 14.97
N THR A 191 54.94 -9.70 15.77
CA THR A 191 54.62 -9.28 17.19
C THR A 191 55.41 -8.19 18.00
N PRO A 192 54.94 -7.77 19.22
CA PRO A 192 53.60 -7.39 19.74
C PRO A 192 53.60 -6.06 20.55
N THR A 193 52.44 -5.43 20.87
CA THR A 193 52.21 -4.67 22.12
C THR A 193 50.71 -4.42 22.39
N THR A 194 50.28 -4.98 23.52
CA THR A 194 49.22 -4.74 24.53
C THR A 194 48.20 -3.57 24.45
N LEU A 195 47.02 -3.87 25.02
CA LEU A 195 45.92 -3.02 25.57
C LEU A 195 44.88 -2.55 24.51
N GLU A 196 43.56 -2.61 24.68
CA GLU A 196 42.71 -2.73 25.86
C GLU A 196 41.25 -3.08 25.44
N SER A 197 40.53 -3.77 26.34
CA SER A 197 39.10 -3.62 26.71
C SER A 197 37.92 -3.81 25.71
N ALA A 198 37.09 -4.80 26.08
CA ALA A 198 35.63 -4.72 26.26
C ALA A 198 34.65 -4.98 25.09
N SER A 199 34.29 -6.27 24.95
CA SER A 199 32.97 -6.87 25.27
C SER A 199 31.67 -6.12 24.91
N LYS A 200 30.87 -6.74 24.01
CA LYS A 200 29.42 -7.05 24.15
C LYS A 200 28.94 -7.78 22.88
N SER A 201 28.82 -9.10 22.91
CA SER A 201 27.66 -9.89 23.34
C SER A 201 26.56 -9.99 22.28
N LYS A 202 26.59 -11.17 21.65
CA LYS A 202 25.77 -11.71 20.58
C LYS A 202 24.39 -12.09 21.11
N CYS A 203 23.33 -11.62 20.45
CA CYS A 203 21.95 -12.01 20.71
C CYS A 203 21.78 -13.53 20.55
N ARG A 204 21.43 -14.23 21.65
CA ARG A 204 20.92 -15.60 21.61
C ARG A 204 19.41 -15.55 21.77
N PHE A 205 18.72 -16.03 20.74
CA PHE A 205 17.38 -16.59 20.84
C PHE A 205 17.42 -17.83 21.73
N SER A 206 16.44 -17.96 22.62
CA SER A 206 16.02 -19.25 23.15
C SER A 206 14.52 -19.23 23.37
N LEU A 207 13.85 -20.08 22.59
CA LEU A 207 12.48 -20.55 22.76
C LEU A 207 12.26 -21.17 24.15
N GLY A 208 11.00 -21.17 24.62
CA GLY A 208 10.54 -21.83 25.85
C GLY A 208 10.65 -23.37 25.80
N PRO A 209 9.83 -24.17 26.54
CA PRO A 209 8.59 -23.82 27.25
C PRO A 209 8.48 -24.43 28.68
N SER A 210 7.43 -24.06 29.40
CA SER A 210 6.55 -24.96 30.19
C SER A 210 5.28 -24.20 30.56
#